data_AF-D7CXD4-F1
#
_entry.id   AF-D7CXD4-F1
#
_cell.length_a   1.000
_cell.length_b   1.000
_cell.length_c   1.000
_cell.angle_alpha   90.00
_cell.angle_beta   90.00
_cell.angle_gamma   90.00
#
_symmetry.space_group_name_H-M   'P 1'
#
loop_
_entity.id
_entity.type
_entity.pdbx_description
1 polymer ?
#
loop_
_entity_poly.entity_id
_entity_poly.type
_entity_poly.pdbx_seq_one_letter_code
_entity_poly.pdbx_strand_id
1 'polypeptide(L)'
;MNGKAAFSLRGRNPDVLTCIANLSNDEVFTPPEFANRMLDTLAEAWAVDHGGANLWADPAVRFLDPCTKSGVFLREVTRRLTEGLAGANMTQIDAGGILDIAMAGTSATLLARKWESALLVNVDNDTLRRILENPEALAAVERIEGWRSLGDNILETIINKSEKIKELKSKGKERELTPKEKKELSDEEKEYKSKRKQLQEKLIKFATRIPAFMYLTDFRENTLQDVITKLEPDLFLTVTGLTVEDFHLLVRLRVFNTEQMNQAVFAFRRYEDASLRYTGIESHEELTYYGLYDTVVARE
;
A
#
# COMPACT_ATOMS: atom_id res chain seq x y z
N MET A 1 56.96 -21.16 5.31
CA MET A 1 56.11 -22.01 4.45
C MET A 1 54.66 -21.75 4.83
N ASN A 2 53.90 -21.03 4.00
CA ASN A 2 52.50 -20.71 4.21
C ASN A 2 51.64 -21.91 3.77
N GLY A 3 51.19 -22.73 4.72
CA GLY A 3 50.18 -23.75 4.46
C GLY A 3 48.78 -23.15 4.49
N LYS A 4 48.31 -22.58 3.37
CA LYS A 4 46.87 -22.32 3.20
C LYS A 4 46.21 -23.66 2.89
N ALA A 5 45.33 -24.11 3.78
CA ALA A 5 44.47 -25.28 3.53
C ALA A 5 43.57 -24.97 2.32
N ALA A 6 43.56 -25.86 1.33
CA ALA A 6 42.71 -25.75 0.15
C ALA A 6 41.25 -26.01 0.55
N PHE A 7 40.41 -24.97 0.47
CA PHE A 7 38.97 -25.10 0.66
C PHE A 7 38.36 -25.64 -0.64
N SER A 8 38.11 -26.95 -0.71
CA SER A 8 37.30 -27.53 -1.79
C SER A 8 35.82 -27.40 -1.41
N LEU A 9 35.07 -26.56 -2.13
CA LEU A 9 33.61 -26.56 -2.07
C LEU A 9 33.09 -27.88 -2.66
N ARG A 10 32.75 -28.85 -1.81
CA ARG A 10 31.75 -29.87 -2.18
C ARG A 10 30.45 -29.11 -2.45
N GLY A 11 29.79 -29.41 -3.56
CA GLY A 11 28.56 -28.77 -4.02
C GLY A 11 27.38 -28.91 -3.05
N ARG A 12 27.41 -28.16 -1.94
CA ARG A 12 26.26 -27.79 -1.13
C ARG A 12 26.03 -26.31 -1.39
N ASN A 13 24.86 -25.95 -1.87
CA ASN A 13 24.37 -24.59 -1.75
C ASN A 13 23.94 -24.43 -0.28
N PRO A 14 24.73 -23.78 0.59
CA PRO A 14 24.41 -23.73 2.02
C PRO A 14 23.14 -22.88 2.21
N ASP A 15 22.22 -23.36 3.06
CA ASP A 15 21.03 -22.57 3.43
C ASP A 15 21.47 -21.22 3.99
N VAL A 16 20.93 -20.13 3.44
CA VAL A 16 21.28 -18.76 3.85
C VAL A 16 21.09 -18.55 5.35
N LEU A 17 20.11 -19.20 5.98
CA LEU A 17 19.89 -19.14 7.43
C LEU A 17 20.96 -19.91 8.22
N THR A 18 21.56 -20.94 7.63
CA THR A 18 22.72 -21.63 8.21
C THR A 18 23.99 -20.79 8.08
N CYS A 19 24.11 -20.00 7.01
CA CYS A 19 25.20 -19.04 6.87
C CYS A 19 25.09 -17.89 7.88
N ILE A 20 23.88 -17.34 8.06
CA ILE A 20 23.61 -16.23 8.99
C ILE A 20 23.81 -16.63 10.45
N ALA A 21 23.50 -17.87 10.83
CA ALA A 21 23.73 -18.38 12.19
C ALA A 21 25.21 -18.33 12.63
N ASN A 22 26.15 -18.24 11.68
CA ASN A 22 27.59 -18.14 11.96
C ASN A 22 28.12 -16.69 11.95
N LEU A 23 27.27 -15.69 11.69
CA LEU A 23 27.66 -14.28 11.75
C LEU A 23 27.62 -13.80 13.21
N SER A 24 28.73 -13.21 13.65
CA SER A 24 28.96 -12.71 15.01
C SER A 24 28.12 -11.45 15.30
N ASN A 25 26.86 -11.66 15.70
CA ASN A 25 26.04 -10.66 16.39
C ASN A 25 25.59 -11.25 17.74
N ASP A 26 25.17 -10.41 18.71
CA ASP A 26 24.58 -10.81 20.02
C ASP A 26 23.24 -11.57 19.88
N GLU A 27 22.99 -12.09 18.69
CA GLU A 27 21.76 -12.65 18.20
C GLU A 27 21.90 -14.16 18.05
N VAL A 28 21.24 -14.92 18.94
CA VAL A 28 21.13 -16.38 18.78
C VAL A 28 20.04 -16.69 17.76
N PHE A 29 20.38 -17.39 16.67
CA PHE A 29 19.44 -17.85 15.65
C PHE A 29 19.06 -19.30 15.88
N THR A 30 17.81 -19.66 15.58
CA THR A 30 17.38 -21.06 15.54
C THR A 30 17.82 -21.69 14.22
N PRO A 31 18.66 -22.75 14.22
CA PRO A 31 19.03 -23.44 13.00
C PRO A 31 17.83 -24.10 12.32
N PRO A 32 17.77 -24.17 10.98
CA PRO A 32 16.68 -24.82 10.26
C PRO A 32 16.39 -26.26 10.72
N GLU A 33 17.42 -27.04 11.02
CA GLU A 33 17.27 -28.41 11.54
C GLU A 33 16.52 -28.43 12.88
N PHE A 34 16.85 -27.50 13.78
CA PHE A 34 16.22 -27.41 15.08
C PHE A 34 14.76 -26.92 14.98
N ALA A 35 14.52 -25.90 14.13
CA ALA A 35 13.17 -25.43 13.84
C ALA A 35 12.28 -26.55 13.26
N ASN A 36 12.83 -27.37 12.35
CA ASN A 36 12.11 -28.51 11.80
C ASN A 36 11.74 -29.53 12.89
N ARG A 37 12.67 -29.91 13.75
CA ARG A 37 12.40 -30.85 14.87
C ARG A 37 11.31 -30.32 15.81
N MET A 38 11.33 -29.04 16.15
CA MET A 38 10.30 -28.42 17.00
C MET A 38 8.91 -28.48 16.34
N LEU A 39 8.85 -28.21 15.03
CA LEU A 39 7.60 -28.26 14.28
C LEU A 39 7.11 -29.69 14.06
N ASP A 40 7.99 -30.69 14.01
CA ASP A 40 7.60 -32.11 13.99
C ASP A 40 6.97 -32.51 15.33
N THR A 41 7.58 -32.11 16.45
CA THR A 41 6.99 -32.33 17.79
C THR A 41 5.62 -31.64 17.93
N LEU A 42 5.46 -30.44 17.39
CA LEU A 42 4.17 -29.74 17.37
C LEU A 42 3.13 -30.52 16.56
N ALA A 43 3.50 -31.06 15.39
CA ALA A 43 2.60 -31.83 14.54
C ALA A 43 2.17 -33.15 15.20
N GLU A 44 3.09 -33.84 15.87
CA GLU A 44 2.80 -35.07 16.62
C GLU A 44 1.84 -34.80 17.78
N ALA A 45 2.11 -33.77 18.59
CA ALA A 45 1.23 -33.39 19.69
C ALA A 45 -0.18 -33.01 19.19
N TRP A 46 -0.25 -32.21 18.12
CA TRP A 46 -1.52 -31.84 17.51
C TRP A 46 -2.29 -33.05 16.99
N ALA A 47 -1.63 -34.00 16.32
CA ALA A 47 -2.28 -35.21 15.82
C ALA A 47 -2.87 -36.06 16.95
N VAL A 48 -2.18 -36.16 18.10
CA VAL A 48 -2.73 -36.85 19.29
C VAL A 48 -4.01 -36.18 19.78
N ASP A 49 -4.02 -34.85 19.84
CA ASP A 49 -5.17 -34.08 20.34
C ASP A 49 -6.34 -34.00 19.33
N HIS A 50 -6.07 -34.25 18.04
CA HIS A 50 -7.04 -34.09 16.93
C HIS A 50 -7.32 -35.41 16.20
N GLY A 51 -7.26 -36.55 16.90
CA GLY A 51 -7.71 -37.84 16.38
C GLY A 51 -6.91 -38.35 15.18
N GLY A 52 -5.63 -38.03 15.10
CA GLY A 52 -4.73 -38.43 14.01
C GLY A 52 -4.82 -37.55 12.77
N ALA A 53 -5.49 -36.40 12.84
CA ALA A 53 -5.51 -35.44 11.74
C ALA A 53 -4.09 -34.94 11.39
N ASN A 54 -3.90 -34.41 10.18
CA ASN A 54 -2.66 -33.75 9.76
C ASN A 54 -2.73 -32.24 9.94
N LEU A 55 -1.90 -31.70 10.85
CA LEU A 55 -1.81 -30.27 11.17
C LEU A 55 -1.61 -29.40 9.92
N TRP A 56 -0.80 -29.88 8.97
CA TRP A 56 -0.40 -29.13 7.79
C TRP A 56 -1.43 -29.18 6.65
N ALA A 57 -2.48 -30.00 6.79
CA ALA A 57 -3.56 -30.15 5.81
C ALA A 57 -4.87 -29.46 6.26
N ASP A 58 -4.86 -28.78 7.41
CA ASP A 58 -6.04 -28.08 7.93
C ASP A 58 -5.98 -26.57 7.62
N PRO A 59 -6.86 -26.04 6.74
CA PRO A 59 -6.86 -24.62 6.37
C PRO A 59 -7.39 -23.69 7.48
N ALA A 60 -7.99 -24.24 8.54
CA ALA A 60 -8.51 -23.45 9.66
C ALA A 60 -7.44 -23.10 10.70
N VAL A 61 -6.31 -23.81 10.70
CA VAL A 61 -5.22 -23.59 11.66
C VAL A 61 -4.51 -22.27 11.40
N ARG A 62 -4.07 -21.59 12.47
CA ARG A 62 -3.30 -20.35 12.42
C ARG A 62 -2.02 -20.49 13.23
N PHE A 63 -0.91 -20.04 12.67
CA PHE A 63 0.41 -20.04 13.31
C PHE A 63 0.80 -18.62 13.67
N LEU A 64 1.33 -18.43 14.87
CA LEU A 64 1.85 -17.15 15.36
C LEU A 64 3.25 -17.37 15.90
N ASP A 65 4.22 -16.66 15.33
CA ASP A 65 5.58 -16.57 15.86
C ASP A 65 5.83 -15.12 16.30
N PRO A 66 5.60 -14.79 17.59
CA PRO A 66 5.64 -13.41 18.08
C PRO A 66 7.06 -12.83 18.11
N CYS A 67 8.10 -13.65 17.94
CA CYS A 67 9.51 -13.26 18.04
C CYS A 67 10.29 -13.78 16.82
N THR A 68 9.79 -13.48 15.63
CA THR A 68 10.13 -14.22 14.40
C THR A 68 11.60 -14.14 13.99
N LYS A 69 12.27 -13.01 14.26
CA LYS A 69 13.68 -12.76 13.95
C LYS A 69 14.08 -13.20 12.54
N SER A 70 14.76 -14.34 12.37
CA SER A 70 15.18 -14.87 11.06
C SER A 70 14.03 -15.38 10.19
N GLY A 71 12.82 -15.47 10.70
CA GLY A 71 11.68 -16.00 9.96
C GLY A 71 11.66 -17.52 9.85
N VAL A 72 12.61 -18.25 10.48
CA VAL A 72 12.83 -19.68 10.21
C VAL A 72 11.59 -20.54 10.49
N PHE A 73 10.84 -20.25 11.56
CA PHE A 73 9.61 -21.00 11.85
C PHE A 73 8.53 -20.71 10.82
N LEU A 74 8.27 -19.44 10.49
CA LEU A 74 7.27 -19.08 9.48
C LEU A 74 7.63 -19.63 8.10
N ARG A 75 8.91 -19.64 7.72
CA ARG A 75 9.40 -20.25 6.48
C ARG A 75 9.07 -21.73 6.43
N GLU A 76 9.45 -22.48 7.46
CA GLU A 76 9.21 -23.93 7.50
C GLU A 76 7.73 -24.29 7.64
N VAL A 77 6.95 -23.49 8.38
CA VAL A 77 5.48 -23.62 8.46
C VAL A 77 4.85 -23.40 7.07
N THR A 78 5.24 -22.33 6.38
CA THR A 78 4.72 -22.01 5.03
C THR A 78 5.04 -23.13 4.04
N ARG A 79 6.27 -23.68 4.08
CA ARG A 79 6.66 -24.83 3.25
C ARG A 79 5.75 -26.03 3.49
N ARG A 80 5.56 -26.42 4.76
CA ARG A 80 4.72 -27.57 5.13
C ARG A 80 3.24 -27.36 4.78
N LEU A 81 2.70 -26.15 4.98
CA LEU A 81 1.33 -25.81 4.58
C LEU A 81 1.16 -25.83 3.06
N THR A 82 2.15 -25.37 2.29
CA THR A 82 2.12 -25.44 0.82
C THR A 82 2.02 -26.88 0.34
N GLU A 83 2.78 -27.79 0.96
CA GLU A 83 2.72 -29.23 0.66
C GLU A 83 1.39 -29.85 1.13
N GLY A 84 0.97 -29.59 2.36
CA GLY A 84 -0.23 -30.20 2.97
C GLY A 84 -1.54 -29.69 2.39
N LEU A 85 -1.58 -28.46 1.88
CA LEU A 85 -2.76 -27.83 1.27
C LEU A 85 -2.71 -27.83 -0.26
N ALA A 86 -1.81 -28.57 -0.90
CA ALA A 86 -1.67 -28.61 -2.36
C ALA A 86 -2.98 -29.02 -3.09
N GLY A 87 -3.86 -29.77 -2.44
CA GLY A 87 -5.18 -30.16 -2.95
C GLY A 87 -6.33 -29.22 -2.57
N ALA A 88 -6.07 -28.17 -1.77
CA ALA A 88 -7.07 -27.18 -1.39
C ALA A 88 -7.22 -26.12 -2.50
N ASN A 89 -8.37 -25.44 -2.52
CA ASN A 89 -8.57 -24.28 -3.38
C ASN A 89 -7.65 -23.15 -2.92
N MET A 90 -6.46 -23.06 -3.51
CA MET A 90 -5.60 -21.90 -3.37
C MET A 90 -6.20 -20.75 -4.18
N THR A 91 -6.62 -19.68 -3.50
CA THR A 91 -6.99 -18.44 -4.19
C THR A 91 -5.72 -17.86 -4.79
N GLN A 92 -5.71 -17.64 -6.10
CA GLN A 92 -4.65 -16.87 -6.72
C GLN A 92 -4.74 -15.44 -6.19
N ILE A 93 -3.68 -14.99 -5.52
CA ILE A 93 -3.57 -13.64 -5.01
C ILE A 93 -2.62 -12.90 -5.95
N ASP A 94 -3.08 -11.79 -6.53
CA ASP A 94 -2.23 -10.90 -7.32
C ASP A 94 -1.40 -9.98 -6.40
N ALA A 95 -0.49 -9.19 -6.98
CA ALA A 95 0.34 -8.28 -6.19
C ALA A 95 -0.52 -7.31 -5.36
N GLY A 96 -1.67 -6.86 -5.88
CA GLY A 96 -2.62 -6.00 -5.14
C GLY A 96 -3.20 -6.70 -3.91
N GLY A 97 -3.59 -7.95 -4.03
CA GLY A 97 -4.11 -8.76 -2.92
C GLY A 97 -3.05 -9.10 -1.88
N ILE A 98 -1.79 -9.33 -2.28
CA ILE A 98 -0.68 -9.51 -1.34
C ILE A 98 -0.46 -8.21 -0.53
N LEU A 99 -0.51 -7.07 -1.21
CA LEU A 99 -0.39 -5.76 -0.57
C LEU A 99 -1.56 -5.49 0.39
N ASP A 100 -2.79 -5.84 0.00
CA ASP A 100 -3.96 -5.68 0.86
C ASP A 100 -3.85 -6.53 2.13
N ILE A 101 -3.35 -7.76 2.03
CA ILE A 101 -3.09 -8.63 3.19
C ILE A 101 -1.96 -8.07 4.06
N ALA A 102 -0.86 -7.63 3.47
CA ALA A 102 0.27 -7.06 4.20
C ALA A 102 -0.11 -5.75 4.92
N MET A 103 -1.05 -4.97 4.35
CA MET A 103 -1.55 -3.75 4.95
C MET A 103 -2.78 -3.95 5.85
N ALA A 104 -3.40 -5.14 5.85
CA ALA A 104 -4.50 -5.49 6.74
C ALA A 104 -3.99 -5.65 8.19
N GLY A 105 -3.80 -4.52 8.86
CA GLY A 105 -3.26 -4.43 10.23
C GLY A 105 -2.36 -3.22 10.46
N THR A 106 -1.84 -2.58 9.40
CA THR A 106 -1.00 -1.37 9.50
C THR A 106 -1.80 -0.08 9.62
N SER A 107 -3.14 -0.16 9.55
CA SER A 107 -4.11 0.94 9.65
C SER A 107 -4.01 1.75 10.95
N ALA A 108 -3.22 1.30 11.93
CA ALA A 108 -2.97 2.00 13.19
C ALA A 108 -1.72 2.90 13.19
N THR A 109 -0.87 2.87 12.15
CA THR A 109 0.33 3.71 12.10
C THR A 109 0.00 5.13 11.63
N LEU A 110 0.67 6.16 12.19
CA LEU A 110 0.48 7.57 11.80
C LEU A 110 0.76 7.81 10.30
N LEU A 111 1.52 6.93 9.66
CA LEU A 111 1.83 7.00 8.23
C LEU A 111 0.66 6.55 7.35
N ALA A 112 -0.01 5.45 7.70
CA ALA A 112 -1.22 5.01 6.98
C ALA A 112 -2.25 6.15 6.97
N ARG A 113 -2.43 6.83 8.11
CA ARG A 113 -3.33 7.99 8.22
C ARG A 113 -2.93 9.18 7.34
N LYS A 114 -1.64 9.38 7.05
CA LYS A 114 -1.19 10.44 6.14
C LYS A 114 -1.62 10.16 4.71
N TRP A 115 -1.56 8.90 4.27
CA TRP A 115 -1.98 8.44 2.95
C TRP A 115 -3.50 8.33 2.79
N GLU A 116 -4.23 8.27 3.90
CA GLU A 116 -5.70 8.38 3.94
C GLU A 116 -6.21 9.83 3.98
N SER A 117 -5.31 10.82 3.96
CA SER A 117 -5.71 12.23 4.07
C SER A 117 -6.49 12.68 2.85
N ALA A 118 -7.67 13.22 3.11
CA ALA A 118 -8.50 13.95 2.16
C ALA A 118 -7.76 15.05 1.40
N LEU A 119 -6.72 15.63 2.00
CA LEU A 119 -5.95 16.73 1.41
C LEU A 119 -5.02 16.28 0.28
N LEU A 120 -4.78 14.98 0.11
CA LEU A 120 -3.94 14.44 -0.97
C LEU A 120 -4.60 14.57 -2.35
N VAL A 121 -5.91 14.71 -2.39
CA VAL A 121 -6.69 14.78 -3.63
C VAL A 121 -7.54 16.03 -3.69
N ASN A 122 -7.60 16.65 -4.86
CA ASN A 122 -8.41 17.82 -5.12
C ASN A 122 -9.75 17.40 -5.72
N VAL A 123 -10.82 17.75 -5.01
CA VAL A 123 -12.22 17.52 -5.43
C VAL A 123 -13.01 18.83 -5.49
N ASP A 124 -12.34 19.95 -5.72
CA ASP A 124 -12.99 21.23 -6.02
C ASP A 124 -13.68 21.21 -7.39
N ASN A 125 -14.68 22.06 -7.58
CA ASN A 125 -15.50 22.03 -8.78
C ASN A 125 -14.71 22.29 -10.07
N ASP A 126 -13.63 23.10 -10.01
CA ASP A 126 -12.82 23.39 -11.20
C ASP A 126 -12.01 22.16 -11.60
N THR A 127 -11.49 21.41 -10.63
CA THR A 127 -10.87 20.10 -10.87
C THR A 127 -11.89 19.09 -11.42
N LEU A 128 -13.07 18.98 -10.82
CA LEU A 128 -14.10 18.03 -11.29
C LEU A 128 -14.59 18.35 -12.70
N ARG A 129 -14.75 19.65 -13.02
CA ARG A 129 -15.13 20.12 -14.35
C ARG A 129 -14.08 19.78 -15.40
N ARG A 130 -12.80 19.98 -15.09
CA ARG A 130 -11.68 19.61 -15.97
C ARG A 130 -11.62 18.11 -16.25
N ILE A 131 -11.95 17.26 -15.27
CA ILE A 131 -12.06 15.81 -15.48
C ILE A 131 -13.25 15.50 -16.39
N LEU A 132 -14.42 16.08 -16.11
CA LEU A 132 -15.64 15.83 -16.88
C LEU A 132 -15.53 16.27 -18.35
N GLU A 133 -14.84 17.38 -18.63
CA GLU A 133 -14.63 17.92 -19.97
C GLU A 133 -13.56 17.15 -20.77
N ASN A 134 -12.86 16.20 -20.14
CA ASN A 134 -11.83 15.39 -20.78
C ASN A 134 -12.22 13.89 -20.76
N PRO A 135 -12.64 13.31 -21.91
CA PRO A 135 -13.08 11.92 -21.98
C PRO A 135 -12.03 10.90 -21.51
N GLU A 136 -10.75 11.15 -21.77
CA GLU A 136 -9.66 10.27 -21.33
C GLU A 136 -9.50 10.31 -19.81
N ALA A 137 -9.62 11.50 -19.21
CA ALA A 137 -9.51 11.66 -17.77
C ALA A 137 -10.70 11.03 -17.04
N LEU A 138 -11.90 11.16 -17.60
CA LEU A 138 -13.09 10.50 -17.10
C LEU A 138 -12.91 8.97 -17.13
N ALA A 139 -12.44 8.42 -18.24
CA ALA A 139 -12.14 7.00 -18.36
C ALA A 139 -11.06 6.54 -17.37
N ALA A 140 -10.04 7.37 -17.12
CA ALA A 140 -9.00 7.08 -16.14
C ALA A 140 -9.54 7.00 -14.70
N VAL A 141 -10.35 7.97 -14.27
CA VAL A 141 -10.94 7.92 -12.92
C VAL A 141 -11.95 6.78 -12.76
N GLU A 142 -12.64 6.39 -13.83
CA GLU A 142 -13.56 5.25 -13.83
C GLU A 142 -12.89 3.88 -13.65
N ARG A 143 -11.59 3.78 -13.96
CA ARG A 143 -10.78 2.57 -13.69
C ARG A 143 -10.37 2.45 -12.23
N ILE A 144 -10.46 3.52 -11.44
CA ILE A 144 -10.09 3.50 -10.03
C ILE A 144 -10.99 2.52 -9.26
N GLU A 145 -10.36 1.75 -8.38
CA GLU A 145 -11.03 0.71 -7.59
C GLU A 145 -12.26 1.25 -6.84
N GLY A 146 -13.41 0.63 -7.10
CA GLY A 146 -14.67 0.99 -6.45
C GLY A 146 -15.31 2.29 -6.96
N TRP A 147 -14.84 2.89 -8.06
CA TRP A 147 -15.49 4.03 -8.70
C TRP A 147 -16.93 3.73 -9.10
N ARG A 148 -17.18 2.53 -9.64
CA ARG A 148 -18.51 2.05 -10.06
C ARG A 148 -19.56 2.11 -8.93
N SER A 149 -19.15 2.11 -7.66
CA SER A 149 -20.07 2.21 -6.52
C SER A 149 -20.61 3.63 -6.30
N LEU A 150 -20.05 4.65 -6.95
CA LEU A 150 -20.50 6.04 -6.84
C LEU A 150 -21.75 6.34 -7.67
N GLY A 151 -22.09 5.44 -8.61
CA GLY A 151 -23.15 5.62 -9.58
C GLY A 151 -22.73 6.52 -10.75
N ASP A 152 -23.53 6.47 -11.80
CA ASP A 152 -23.31 7.26 -13.02
C ASP A 152 -23.44 8.77 -12.72
N ASN A 153 -22.69 9.58 -13.46
CA ASN A 153 -22.78 11.05 -13.41
C ASN A 153 -22.51 11.67 -12.02
N ILE A 154 -21.70 11.02 -11.18
CA ILE A 154 -21.35 11.54 -9.85
C ILE A 154 -20.70 12.94 -9.94
N LEU A 155 -19.82 13.17 -10.91
CA LEU A 155 -19.14 14.45 -11.11
C LEU A 155 -20.14 15.57 -11.47
N GLU A 156 -20.99 15.32 -12.46
CA GLU A 156 -22.07 16.23 -12.86
C GLU A 156 -23.01 16.54 -11.70
N THR A 157 -23.38 15.52 -10.93
CA THR A 157 -24.27 15.67 -9.77
C THR A 157 -23.65 16.61 -8.74
N ILE A 158 -22.36 16.46 -8.43
CA ILE A 158 -21.66 17.33 -7.47
C ILE A 158 -21.62 18.77 -7.98
N ILE A 159 -21.27 18.98 -9.26
CA ILE A 159 -21.20 20.31 -9.89
C ILE A 159 -22.57 20.98 -9.88
N ASN A 160 -23.62 20.28 -10.33
CA ASN A 160 -24.99 20.80 -10.39
C ASN A 160 -25.52 21.20 -9.01
N LYS A 161 -25.25 20.37 -7.98
CA LYS A 161 -25.62 20.70 -6.60
C LYS A 161 -24.89 21.94 -6.09
N SER A 162 -23.61 22.08 -6.42
CA SER A 162 -22.84 23.27 -6.04
C SER A 162 -23.39 24.54 -6.68
N GLU A 163 -23.77 24.51 -7.96
CA GLU A 163 -24.39 25.68 -8.62
C GLU A 163 -25.75 26.01 -8.00
N LYS A 164 -26.58 25.01 -7.71
CA LYS A 164 -27.86 25.21 -7.02
C LYS A 164 -27.70 25.82 -5.62
N ILE A 165 -26.71 25.39 -4.85
CA ILE A 165 -26.36 26.00 -3.56
C ILE A 165 -25.95 27.46 -3.75
N LYS A 166 -25.14 27.76 -4.78
CA LYS A 166 -24.67 29.12 -5.10
C LYS A 166 -25.83 30.04 -5.48
N GLU A 167 -26.77 29.56 -6.29
CA GLU A 167 -27.99 30.29 -6.66
C GLU A 167 -28.87 30.60 -5.44
N LEU A 168 -29.14 29.60 -4.60
CA LEU A 168 -29.94 29.78 -3.37
C LEU A 168 -29.26 30.75 -2.40
N LYS A 169 -27.93 30.68 -2.26
CA LYS A 169 -27.15 31.65 -1.46
C LYS A 169 -27.19 33.05 -2.05
N SER A 170 -27.17 33.19 -3.37
CA SER A 170 -27.31 34.51 -4.02
C SER A 170 -28.67 35.13 -3.75
N LYS A 171 -29.75 34.35 -3.91
CA LYS A 171 -31.12 34.79 -3.56
C LYS A 171 -31.23 35.22 -2.11
N GLY A 172 -30.56 34.51 -1.19
CA GLY A 172 -30.50 34.84 0.23
C GLY A 172 -29.76 36.13 0.57
N LYS A 173 -28.93 36.66 -0.34
CA LYS A 173 -28.30 37.98 -0.20
C LYS A 173 -29.21 39.12 -0.65
N GLU A 174 -30.09 38.87 -1.62
CA GLU A 174 -31.02 39.86 -2.17
C GLU A 174 -32.32 39.96 -1.38
N ARG A 175 -32.82 38.83 -0.86
CA ARG A 175 -34.03 38.76 -0.04
C ARG A 175 -33.93 37.67 1.01
N GLU A 176 -34.78 37.74 2.02
CA GLU A 176 -34.89 36.64 2.97
C GLU A 176 -35.43 35.37 2.28
N LEU A 177 -34.77 34.23 2.56
CA LEU A 177 -35.17 32.93 2.03
C LEU A 177 -36.44 32.43 2.73
N THR A 178 -37.34 31.85 1.95
CA THR A 178 -38.54 31.19 2.49
C THR A 178 -38.16 29.95 3.31
N PRO A 179 -39.01 29.46 4.23
CA PRO A 179 -38.74 28.22 4.98
C PRO A 179 -38.46 27.01 4.06
N LYS A 180 -39.13 26.95 2.90
CA LYS A 180 -38.90 25.90 1.89
C LYS A 180 -37.51 26.01 1.27
N GLU A 181 -37.09 27.20 0.87
CA GLU A 181 -35.76 27.45 0.30
C GLU A 181 -34.64 27.24 1.33
N LYS A 182 -34.86 27.60 2.61
CA LYS A 182 -33.92 27.32 3.70
C LYS A 182 -33.73 25.81 3.89
N LYS A 183 -34.82 25.04 3.86
CA LYS A 183 -34.76 23.57 3.92
C LYS A 183 -34.04 22.98 2.72
N GLU A 184 -34.41 23.42 1.51
CA GLU A 184 -33.77 22.97 0.27
C GLU A 184 -32.27 23.27 0.25
N LEU A 185 -31.85 24.47 0.67
CA LEU A 185 -30.43 24.81 0.79
C LEU A 185 -29.68 23.87 1.75
N SER A 186 -30.28 23.56 2.90
CA SER A 186 -29.69 22.62 3.87
C SER A 186 -29.56 21.20 3.31
N ASP A 187 -30.60 20.71 2.64
CA ASP A 187 -30.62 19.37 2.04
C ASP A 187 -29.57 19.26 0.92
N GLU A 188 -29.48 20.27 0.04
CA GLU A 188 -28.48 20.33 -1.03
C GLU A 188 -27.04 20.41 -0.48
N GLU A 189 -26.79 21.22 0.56
CA GLU A 189 -25.46 21.29 1.19
C GLU A 189 -25.04 19.95 1.82
N LYS A 190 -25.98 19.23 2.43
CA LYS A 190 -25.72 17.92 3.03
C LYS A 190 -25.39 16.89 1.96
N GLU A 191 -26.17 16.83 0.89
CA GLU A 191 -25.93 15.90 -0.22
C GLU A 191 -24.65 16.23 -0.99
N TYR A 192 -24.36 17.51 -1.24
CA TYR A 192 -23.12 17.98 -1.85
C TYR A 192 -21.90 17.52 -1.04
N LYS A 193 -21.89 17.78 0.27
CA LYS A 193 -20.80 17.34 1.16
C LYS A 193 -20.65 15.82 1.18
N SER A 194 -21.76 15.09 1.25
CA SER A 194 -21.77 13.63 1.27
C SER A 194 -21.17 13.03 -0.01
N LYS A 195 -21.66 13.45 -1.18
CA LYS A 195 -21.17 12.96 -2.48
C LYS A 195 -19.72 13.33 -2.73
N ARG A 196 -19.32 14.55 -2.38
CA ARG A 196 -17.92 15.00 -2.48
C ARG A 196 -17.00 14.15 -1.61
N LYS A 197 -17.44 13.79 -0.40
CA LYS A 197 -16.70 12.89 0.50
C LYS A 197 -16.57 11.49 -0.11
N GLN A 198 -17.64 10.92 -0.64
CA GLN A 198 -17.60 9.60 -1.28
C GLN A 198 -16.62 9.57 -2.46
N LEU A 199 -16.67 10.60 -3.31
CA LEU A 199 -15.73 10.76 -4.43
C LEU A 199 -14.28 10.84 -3.93
N GLN A 200 -14.05 11.66 -2.91
CA GLN A 200 -12.74 11.84 -2.29
C GLN A 200 -12.19 10.53 -1.70
N GLU A 201 -13.02 9.75 -1.01
CA GLU A 201 -12.65 8.42 -0.50
C GLU A 201 -12.20 7.47 -1.61
N LYS A 202 -12.82 7.52 -2.81
CA LYS A 202 -12.36 6.72 -3.96
C LYS A 202 -11.05 7.20 -4.55
N LEU A 203 -10.87 8.52 -4.70
CA LEU A 203 -9.62 9.08 -5.19
C LEU A 203 -8.45 8.83 -4.21
N ILE A 204 -8.71 8.80 -2.90
CA ILE A 204 -7.71 8.46 -1.89
C ILE A 204 -7.26 7.00 -2.00
N LYS A 205 -8.12 6.07 -2.43
CA LYS A 205 -7.71 4.66 -2.60
C LYS A 205 -6.50 4.52 -3.52
N PHE A 206 -6.39 5.35 -4.56
CA PHE A 206 -5.18 5.43 -5.36
C PHE A 206 -3.96 5.82 -4.52
N ALA A 207 -4.07 6.89 -3.73
CA ALA A 207 -2.98 7.35 -2.87
C ALA A 207 -2.57 6.30 -1.83
N THR A 208 -3.51 5.50 -1.32
CA THR A 208 -3.19 4.41 -0.37
C THR A 208 -2.37 3.26 -0.98
N ARG A 209 -2.31 3.14 -2.32
CA ARG A 209 -1.49 2.14 -3.01
C ARG A 209 -0.04 2.60 -3.22
N ILE A 210 0.23 3.90 -3.11
CA ILE A 210 1.57 4.48 -3.31
C ILE A 210 2.61 3.98 -2.29
N PRO A 211 2.31 3.89 -0.97
CA PRO A 211 3.26 3.35 0.01
C PRO A 211 3.77 1.96 -0.36
N ALA A 212 2.86 1.09 -0.80
CA ALA A 212 3.19 -0.25 -1.24
C ALA A 212 4.11 -0.24 -2.47
N PHE A 213 3.79 0.58 -3.48
CA PHE A 213 4.67 0.79 -4.64
C PHE A 213 6.05 1.30 -4.22
N MET A 214 6.11 2.26 -3.28
CA MET A 214 7.36 2.80 -2.76
C MET A 214 8.19 1.76 -2.00
N TYR A 215 7.56 0.86 -1.25
CA TYR A 215 8.27 -0.24 -0.57
C TYR A 215 8.90 -1.24 -1.55
N LEU A 216 8.27 -1.44 -2.72
CA LEU A 216 8.69 -2.45 -3.69
C LEU A 216 9.78 -1.98 -4.66
N THR A 217 10.09 -0.68 -4.68
CA THR A 217 11.16 -0.12 -5.50
C THR A 217 12.40 0.13 -4.63
N ASP A 218 13.58 0.25 -5.24
CA ASP A 218 14.85 0.58 -4.55
C ASP A 218 15.30 2.04 -4.77
N PHE A 219 14.70 2.76 -5.72
CA PHE A 219 15.17 4.09 -6.19
C PHE A 219 14.73 5.25 -5.27
N ARG A 220 15.39 5.41 -4.11
CA ARG A 220 15.09 6.44 -3.08
C ARG A 220 15.63 7.84 -3.37
N GLU A 221 16.48 7.98 -4.36
CA GLU A 221 17.01 9.25 -4.87
C GLU A 221 16.08 9.88 -5.92
N ASN A 222 15.30 9.06 -6.62
CA ASN A 222 14.39 9.50 -7.67
C ASN A 222 13.03 9.94 -7.13
N THR A 223 12.43 10.92 -7.80
CA THR A 223 11.06 11.34 -7.54
C THR A 223 10.10 10.18 -7.82
N LEU A 224 8.99 10.11 -7.08
CA LEU A 224 7.99 9.08 -7.33
C LEU A 224 7.45 9.15 -8.76
N GLN A 225 7.30 10.36 -9.32
CA GLN A 225 6.92 10.52 -10.71
C GLN A 225 7.94 9.87 -11.67
N ASP A 226 9.24 10.06 -11.46
CA ASP A 226 10.26 9.42 -12.30
C ASP A 226 10.25 7.89 -12.13
N VAL A 227 10.08 7.38 -10.91
CA VAL A 227 10.01 5.95 -10.66
C VAL A 227 8.80 5.35 -11.39
N ILE A 228 7.61 5.95 -11.25
CA ILE A 228 6.38 5.51 -11.92
C ILE A 228 6.53 5.54 -13.45
N THR A 229 7.13 6.61 -13.98
CA THR A 229 7.04 6.91 -15.43
C THR A 229 8.20 6.34 -16.23
N LYS A 230 9.35 6.05 -15.59
CA LYS A 230 10.59 5.66 -16.28
C LYS A 230 11.20 4.36 -15.79
N LEU A 231 11.03 4.02 -14.52
CA LEU A 231 11.75 2.88 -13.91
C LEU A 231 10.85 1.65 -13.76
N GLU A 232 9.64 1.85 -13.21
CA GLU A 232 8.74 0.75 -12.79
C GLU A 232 7.29 0.95 -13.28
N PRO A 233 7.04 1.17 -14.59
CA PRO A 233 5.69 1.44 -15.11
C PRO A 233 4.74 0.24 -15.01
N ASP A 234 5.24 -0.98 -15.22
CA ASP A 234 4.44 -2.20 -15.17
C ASP A 234 4.02 -2.55 -13.73
N LEU A 235 4.93 -2.32 -12.78
CA LEU A 235 4.61 -2.47 -11.35
C LEU A 235 3.56 -1.45 -10.92
N PHE A 236 3.68 -0.19 -11.37
CA PHE A 236 2.69 0.84 -11.08
C PHE A 236 1.31 0.49 -11.63
N LEU A 237 1.23 0.02 -12.88
CA LEU A 237 -0.01 -0.45 -13.49
C LEU A 237 -0.61 -1.62 -12.70
N THR A 238 0.23 -2.58 -12.29
CA THR A 238 -0.22 -3.75 -11.52
C THR A 238 -0.77 -3.36 -10.15
N VAL A 239 -0.13 -2.42 -9.46
CA VAL A 239 -0.50 -2.00 -8.10
C VAL A 239 -1.67 -1.02 -8.07
N THR A 240 -1.82 -0.17 -9.10
CA THR A 240 -2.80 0.93 -9.11
C THR A 240 -3.92 0.78 -10.13
N GLY A 241 -3.75 -0.07 -11.15
CA GLY A 241 -4.67 -0.20 -12.27
C GLY A 241 -4.62 0.96 -13.27
N LEU A 242 -3.71 1.94 -13.08
CA LEU A 242 -3.57 3.10 -13.95
C LEU A 242 -2.32 2.99 -14.81
N THR A 243 -2.45 3.36 -16.08
CA THR A 243 -1.29 3.51 -16.96
C THR A 243 -0.50 4.76 -16.62
N VAL A 244 0.72 4.86 -17.14
CA VAL A 244 1.54 6.07 -17.05
C VAL A 244 0.83 7.28 -17.67
N GLU A 245 0.11 7.08 -18.78
CA GLU A 245 -0.65 8.13 -19.45
C GLU A 245 -1.80 8.64 -18.58
N ASP A 246 -2.55 7.73 -17.94
CA ASP A 246 -3.60 8.07 -16.99
C ASP A 246 -3.05 8.89 -15.83
N PHE A 247 -1.95 8.43 -15.23
CA PHE A 247 -1.31 9.10 -14.10
C PHE A 247 -0.87 10.52 -14.49
N HIS A 248 -0.18 10.69 -15.61
CA HIS A 248 0.21 12.01 -16.11
C HIS A 248 -1.00 12.91 -16.36
N LEU A 249 -2.08 12.36 -16.91
CA LEU A 249 -3.30 13.13 -17.15
C LEU A 249 -3.91 13.62 -15.84
N LEU A 250 -4.05 12.76 -14.83
CA LEU A 250 -4.59 13.13 -13.52
C LEU A 250 -3.70 14.16 -12.81
N VAL A 251 -2.37 14.05 -12.94
CA VAL A 251 -1.42 15.07 -12.43
C VAL A 251 -1.61 16.41 -13.14
N ARG A 252 -1.70 16.44 -14.48
CA ARG A 252 -1.93 17.68 -15.24
C ARG A 252 -3.25 18.35 -14.88
N LEU A 253 -4.28 17.56 -14.62
CA LEU A 253 -5.58 18.06 -14.17
C LEU A 253 -5.58 18.48 -12.69
N ARG A 254 -4.45 18.36 -11.99
CA ARG A 254 -4.28 18.67 -10.57
C ARG A 254 -5.22 17.86 -9.67
N VAL A 255 -5.50 16.61 -10.02
CA VAL A 255 -6.29 15.71 -9.18
C VAL A 255 -5.53 15.38 -7.89
N PHE A 256 -4.21 15.27 -7.95
CA PHE A 256 -3.35 15.09 -6.78
C PHE A 256 -2.80 16.43 -6.30
N ASN A 257 -2.81 16.62 -4.99
CA ASN A 257 -2.19 17.77 -4.36
C ASN A 257 -0.68 17.51 -4.19
N THR A 258 0.12 18.02 -5.13
CA THR A 258 1.57 17.84 -5.16
C THR A 258 2.27 18.18 -3.85
N GLU A 259 1.88 19.26 -3.17
CA GLU A 259 2.51 19.68 -1.91
C GLU A 259 2.27 18.65 -0.81
N GLN A 260 1.02 18.20 -0.67
CA GLN A 260 0.65 17.19 0.32
C GLN A 260 1.27 15.83 -0.01
N MET A 261 1.37 15.50 -1.30
CA MET A 261 2.03 14.28 -1.78
C MET A 261 3.53 14.30 -1.48
N ASN A 262 4.24 15.41 -1.72
CA ASN A 262 5.64 15.57 -1.35
C ASN A 262 5.85 15.35 0.16
N GLN A 263 4.99 15.95 1.00
CA GLN A 263 5.05 15.77 2.45
C GLN A 263 4.78 14.32 2.88
N ALA A 264 3.83 13.64 2.23
CA ALA A 264 3.52 12.24 2.51
C ALA A 264 4.68 11.31 2.13
N VAL A 265 5.26 11.49 0.94
CA VAL A 265 6.43 10.73 0.45
C VAL A 265 7.64 10.96 1.37
N PHE A 266 7.92 12.21 1.75
CA PHE A 266 9.03 12.52 2.66
C PHE A 266 8.87 11.84 4.01
N ALA A 267 7.67 11.95 4.61
CA ALA A 267 7.39 11.31 5.90
C ALA A 267 7.52 9.79 5.84
N PHE A 268 7.08 9.18 4.73
CA PHE A 268 7.21 7.75 4.49
C PHE A 268 8.69 7.32 4.39
N ARG A 269 9.49 7.95 3.50
CA ARG A 269 10.90 7.56 3.30
C ARG A 269 11.72 7.72 4.58
N ARG A 270 11.45 8.76 5.39
CA ARG A 270 12.11 8.93 6.71
C ARG A 270 11.77 7.83 7.70
N TYR A 271 10.53 7.36 7.70
CA TYR A 271 10.14 6.26 8.59
C TYR A 271 10.73 4.93 8.14
N GLU A 272 10.72 4.67 6.83
CA GLU A 272 11.32 3.47 6.24
C GLU A 272 12.81 3.37 6.61
N ASP A 273 13.60 4.44 6.41
CA ASP A 273 15.02 4.50 6.81
C ASP A 273 15.19 4.20 8.30
N ALA A 274 14.39 4.82 9.17
CA ALA A 274 14.41 4.53 10.61
C ALA A 274 14.07 3.08 10.96
N SER A 275 13.18 2.45 10.21
CA SER A 275 12.76 1.06 10.44
C SER A 275 13.85 0.06 10.04
N LEU A 276 14.57 0.35 8.95
CA LEU A 276 15.66 -0.50 8.47
C LEU A 276 16.90 -0.38 9.35
N ARG A 277 17.20 0.82 9.87
CA ARG A 277 18.31 1.02 10.83
C ARG A 277 18.21 0.15 12.08
N TYR A 278 17.00 -0.11 12.59
CA TYR A 278 16.81 -0.99 13.75
C TYR A 278 17.25 -2.44 13.46
N THR A 279 17.25 -2.87 12.19
CA THR A 279 17.71 -4.20 11.76
C THR A 279 19.22 -4.26 11.51
N GLY A 280 19.95 -3.16 11.70
CA GLY A 280 21.38 -3.06 11.38
C GLY A 280 21.68 -3.06 9.89
N ILE A 281 20.66 -2.98 9.03
CA ILE A 281 20.77 -2.89 7.58
C ILE A 281 20.65 -1.41 7.20
N GLU A 282 21.77 -0.78 6.87
CA GLU A 282 21.74 0.51 6.19
C GLU A 282 21.50 0.26 4.69
N SER A 283 20.23 0.23 4.27
CA SER A 283 19.88 -0.13 2.90
C SER A 283 20.39 0.86 1.85
N HIS A 284 20.70 2.10 2.25
CA HIS A 284 21.18 3.17 1.37
C HIS A 284 22.27 4.04 2.04
N GLU A 285 23.44 3.45 2.29
CA GLU A 285 24.62 4.13 2.91
C GLU A 285 25.05 5.39 2.14
N GLU A 286 24.94 5.40 0.81
CA GLU A 286 25.39 6.53 -0.04
C GLU A 286 24.29 7.55 -0.38
N LEU A 287 23.07 7.39 0.17
CA LEU A 287 21.96 8.28 -0.20
C LEU A 287 22.20 9.68 0.36
N THR A 288 22.42 10.65 -0.53
CA THR A 288 22.61 12.07 -0.20
C THR A 288 21.36 12.91 -0.45
N TYR A 289 20.39 12.36 -1.17
CA TYR A 289 19.15 13.03 -1.54
C TYR A 289 17.95 12.08 -1.44
N TYR A 290 16.82 12.60 -0.99
CA TYR A 290 15.53 11.94 -1.08
C TYR A 290 14.72 12.50 -2.24
N GLY A 291 14.34 11.65 -3.17
CA GLY A 291 13.24 11.97 -4.07
C GLY A 291 11.91 12.03 -3.29
N LEU A 292 11.10 13.02 -3.58
CA LEU A 292 9.76 13.17 -3.04
C LEU A 292 8.75 12.74 -4.11
N TYR A 293 7.56 13.35 -4.13
CA TYR A 293 6.57 13.07 -5.15
C TYR A 293 7.07 13.54 -6.54
N ASP A 294 7.47 14.81 -6.63
CA ASP A 294 7.97 15.44 -7.86
C ASP A 294 9.19 16.35 -7.64
N THR A 295 9.66 16.46 -6.41
CA THR A 295 10.84 17.26 -6.03
C THR A 295 11.92 16.36 -5.43
N VAL A 296 13.15 16.87 -5.31
CA VAL A 296 14.26 16.19 -4.62
C VAL A 296 14.74 17.10 -3.50
N VAL A 297 15.01 16.52 -2.33
CA VAL A 297 15.53 17.24 -1.16
C VAL A 297 16.82 16.59 -0.66
N ALA A 298 17.76 17.38 -0.15
CA ALA A 298 18.99 16.85 0.44
C ALA A 298 18.71 16.12 1.76
N ARG A 299 19.48 15.06 2.03
CA ARG A 299 19.54 14.38 3.32
C ARG A 299 20.50 15.19 4.20
N GLU A 300 20.00 15.76 5.30
CA GLU A 300 20.85 16.39 6.33
C GLU A 300 21.67 15.34 7.09
#